data_AF-A0A0Q5HVV2-F1
#
_entry.id   AF-A0A0Q5HVV2-F1
#
_cell.length_a   1.000
_cell.length_b   1.000
_cell.length_c   1.000
_cell.angle_alpha   90.00
_cell.angle_beta   90.00
_cell.angle_gamma   90.00
#
_symmetry.space_group_name_H-M   'P 1'
#
loop_
_entity.id
_entity.type
_entity.pdbx_description
1 polymer ?
#
loop_
_entity_poly.entity_id
_entity_poly.type
_entity_poly.pdbx_seq_one_letter_code
_entity_poly.pdbx_strand_id
1 'polypeptide(L)'
;MNRMVVIVRPLWLGACTGDEVVTAVPDATRVYTVDEFLAQPDLRKKVSAVCSNDPGRTGLDANCLNVRRADRVASFGNVANMPRIVP
;
A
#
# COMPACT_ATOMS: atom_id res chain seq x y z
N MET A 1 -45.83 -35.47 21.53
CA MET A 1 -45.69 -34.11 22.11
C MET A 1 -44.20 -33.76 22.06
N ASN A 2 -43.77 -33.11 20.97
CA ASN A 2 -43.24 -31.72 20.92
C ASN A 2 -41.99 -31.49 21.80
N ARG A 3 -40.79 -31.38 21.18
CA ARG A 3 -40.02 -30.13 20.91
C ARG A 3 -39.37 -29.58 22.21
N MET A 4 -38.07 -29.33 22.33
CA MET A 4 -37.14 -28.62 21.45
C MET A 4 -35.70 -28.90 21.91
N VAL A 5 -34.82 -29.23 20.97
CA VAL A 5 -33.37 -29.22 21.18
C VAL A 5 -32.91 -27.76 21.12
N VAL A 6 -32.43 -27.20 22.23
CA VAL A 6 -31.77 -25.89 22.25
C VAL A 6 -30.29 -26.11 21.97
N ILE A 7 -29.91 -26.01 20.69
CA ILE A 7 -28.51 -26.01 20.27
C ILE A 7 -27.98 -24.60 20.49
N VAL A 8 -27.28 -24.40 21.61
CA VAL A 8 -26.47 -23.20 21.85
C VAL A 8 -25.28 -23.26 20.91
N ARG A 9 -25.36 -22.56 19.77
CA ARG A 9 -24.23 -22.36 18.86
C ARG A 9 -23.26 -21.38 19.52
N PRO A 10 -22.00 -21.76 19.80
CA PRO A 10 -20.98 -20.78 20.15
C PRO A 10 -20.78 -19.88 18.92
N LEU A 11 -20.88 -18.57 19.12
CA LEU A 11 -20.38 -17.59 18.18
C LEU A 11 -18.86 -17.66 18.22
N TRP A 12 -18.28 -18.44 17.30
CA TRP A 12 -16.85 -18.36 17.02
C TRP A 12 -16.62 -17.03 16.31
N LEU A 13 -16.12 -16.04 17.04
CA LEU A 13 -15.46 -14.87 16.47
C LEU A 13 -14.20 -15.37 15.78
N GLY A 14 -14.34 -15.74 14.51
CA GLY A 14 -13.22 -16.09 13.64
C GLY A 14 -12.21 -14.94 13.68
N ALA A 15 -11.01 -15.27 14.13
CA ALA A 15 -9.86 -14.39 14.15
C ALA A 15 -9.68 -13.70 12.79
N CYS A 16 -9.42 -12.39 12.79
CA CYS A 16 -8.77 -11.72 11.68
C CYS A 16 -7.36 -12.30 11.57
N THR A 17 -7.23 -13.46 10.91
CA THR A 17 -5.92 -14.00 10.54
C THR A 17 -5.28 -12.95 9.65
N GLY A 18 -4.15 -12.42 10.13
CA GLY A 18 -3.43 -11.33 9.51
C GLY A 18 -3.34 -11.53 8.01
N ASP A 19 -3.74 -10.49 7.29
CA ASP A 19 -3.47 -10.28 5.88
C ASP A 19 -2.02 -10.69 5.64
N GLU A 20 -1.82 -11.87 5.04
CA GLU A 20 -0.53 -12.19 4.45
C GLU A 20 -0.34 -11.11 3.41
N VAL A 21 0.55 -10.17 3.70
CA VAL A 21 0.85 -9.08 2.79
C VAL A 21 1.52 -9.73 1.58
N VAL A 22 0.71 -10.13 0.61
CA VAL A 22 1.17 -10.54 -0.72
C VAL A 22 1.65 -9.25 -1.37
N THR A 23 2.91 -8.89 -1.12
CA THR A 23 3.57 -7.82 -1.86
C THR A 23 3.82 -8.33 -3.27
N ALA A 24 3.10 -7.77 -4.24
CA ALA A 24 3.32 -8.10 -5.65
C ALA A 24 4.65 -7.52 -6.17
N VAL A 25 5.28 -6.64 -5.38
CA VAL A 25 6.55 -5.99 -5.69
C VAL A 25 7.72 -6.79 -5.11
N PRO A 26 8.65 -7.30 -5.94
CA PRO A 26 9.73 -8.20 -5.50
C PRO A 26 10.72 -7.56 -4.53
N ASP A 27 10.89 -6.24 -4.58
CA ASP A 27 11.76 -5.48 -3.66
C ASP A 27 11.06 -5.10 -2.35
N ALA A 28 9.74 -5.31 -2.23
CA ALA A 28 8.99 -4.98 -1.04
C ALA A 28 8.79 -6.24 -0.18
N THR A 29 9.48 -6.29 0.97
CA THR A 29 9.34 -7.39 1.94
C THR A 29 8.09 -7.27 2.82
N ARG A 30 7.43 -6.12 2.79
CA ARG A 30 6.19 -5.79 3.52
C ARG A 30 5.49 -4.60 2.86
N VAL A 31 4.32 -4.22 3.39
CA VAL A 31 3.75 -2.90 3.06
C VAL A 31 4.59 -1.82 3.74
N TYR A 32 5.08 -0.89 2.93
CA TYR A 32 5.72 0.35 3.36
C TYR A 32 4.73 1.50 3.28
N THR A 33 4.78 2.37 4.28
CA THR A 33 4.01 3.61 4.33
C THR A 33 4.62 4.67 3.42
N VAL A 34 3.86 5.73 3.16
CA VAL A 34 4.34 6.88 2.37
C VAL A 34 5.58 7.50 2.98
N ASP A 35 5.61 7.68 4.31
CA ASP A 35 6.73 8.33 5.00
C ASP A 35 8.00 7.47 4.97
N GLU A 36 7.86 6.15 5.03
CA GLU A 36 9.00 5.23 4.88
C GLU A 36 9.62 5.31 3.48
N PHE A 37 8.80 5.47 2.43
CA PHE A 37 9.29 5.71 1.06
C PHE A 37 9.88 7.12 0.89
N LEU A 38 9.41 8.12 1.63
CA LEU A 38 10.02 9.44 1.64
C LEU A 38 11.40 9.41 2.31
N ALA A 39 11.53 8.66 3.41
CA ALA A 39 12.80 8.47 4.12
C ALA A 39 13.82 7.62 3.34
N GLN A 40 13.36 6.74 2.43
CA GLN A 40 14.20 5.83 1.65
C GLN A 40 14.06 6.07 0.14
N PRO A 41 14.74 7.09 -0.43
CA PRO A 41 14.58 7.48 -1.83
C PRO A 41 15.01 6.39 -2.81
N ASP A 42 15.98 5.54 -2.46
CA ASP A 42 16.43 4.45 -3.33
C ASP A 42 15.40 3.32 -3.42
N LEU A 43 14.79 2.94 -2.30
CA LEU A 43 13.69 1.98 -2.26
C LEU A 43 12.49 2.52 -3.04
N ARG A 44 12.15 3.79 -2.85
CA ARG A 44 11.07 4.47 -3.59
C ARG A 44 11.27 4.38 -5.10
N LYS A 45 12.47 4.68 -5.61
CA LYS A 45 12.77 4.61 -7.06
C LYS A 45 12.60 3.20 -7.61
N LYS A 46 13.10 2.17 -6.90
CA LYS A 46 13.00 0.78 -7.33
C LYS A 46 11.55 0.31 -7.40
N VAL A 47 10.81 0.52 -6.32
CA VAL A 47 9.39 0.13 -6.24
C VAL A 47 8.55 0.91 -7.26
N SER A 48 8.81 2.20 -7.44
CA SER A 48 8.12 3.04 -8.44
C SER A 48 8.35 2.55 -9.88
N ALA A 49 9.57 2.12 -10.20
CA ALA A 49 9.89 1.55 -11.51
C ALA A 49 9.13 0.24 -11.75
N VAL A 50 9.08 -0.66 -10.75
CA VAL A 50 8.30 -1.89 -10.84
C VAL A 50 6.81 -1.57 -11.07
N CYS A 51 6.24 -0.68 -10.27
CA CYS A 51 4.83 -0.32 -10.34
C CYS A 51 4.44 0.38 -11.67
N SER A 52 5.40 1.01 -12.34
CA SER A 52 5.18 1.66 -13.64
C SER A 52 5.19 0.67 -14.80
N ASN A 53 5.90 -0.46 -14.66
CA ASN A 53 6.05 -1.46 -15.71
C ASN A 53 4.91 -2.49 -15.77
N ASP A 54 4.16 -2.69 -14.68
CA ASP A 54 3.03 -3.62 -14.64
C ASP A 54 1.77 -3.01 -13.96
N PRO A 55 1.17 -1.96 -14.54
CA PRO A 55 0.04 -1.26 -13.94
C PRO A 55 -1.21 -2.14 -13.79
N GLY A 56 -1.34 -3.21 -14.57
CA GLY A 56 -2.47 -4.13 -14.51
C GLY A 56 -2.42 -5.05 -13.29
N ARG A 57 -1.24 -5.59 -12.98
CA ARG A 57 -1.06 -6.55 -11.88
C ARG A 57 -0.77 -5.89 -10.54
N THR A 58 -0.11 -4.73 -10.55
CA THR A 58 0.31 -4.03 -9.32
C THR A 58 -0.47 -2.74 -9.05
N GLY A 59 -1.47 -2.40 -9.86
CA GLY A 59 -2.26 -1.17 -9.72
C GLY A 59 -3.04 -1.05 -8.40
N LEU A 60 -3.36 -2.19 -7.77
CA LEU A 60 -4.05 -2.27 -6.48
C LEU A 60 -3.12 -2.67 -5.32
N ASP A 61 -1.82 -2.89 -5.60
CA ASP A 61 -0.85 -3.23 -4.57
C ASP A 61 -0.62 -2.01 -3.65
N ALA A 62 -0.65 -2.26 -2.33
CA ALA A 62 -0.54 -1.21 -1.33
C ALA A 62 0.80 -0.44 -1.44
N ASN A 63 1.90 -1.12 -1.77
CA ASN A 63 3.19 -0.46 -2.00
C ASN A 63 3.16 0.41 -3.24
N CYS A 64 2.48 -0.02 -4.31
CA CYS A 64 2.34 0.82 -5.51
C CYS A 64 1.47 2.05 -5.29
N LEU A 65 0.44 1.97 -4.46
CA LEU A 65 -0.34 3.15 -4.07
C LEU A 65 0.49 4.11 -3.19
N ASN A 66 1.21 3.57 -2.21
CA ASN A 66 2.01 4.35 -1.28
C ASN A 66 3.23 5.01 -1.98
N VAL A 67 3.93 4.28 -2.85
CA VAL A 67 5.08 4.80 -3.60
C VAL A 67 4.66 5.93 -4.55
N ARG A 68 3.52 5.80 -5.24
CA ARG A 68 3.00 6.85 -6.13
C ARG A 68 2.61 8.11 -5.36
N ARG A 69 2.11 7.95 -4.13
CA ARG A 69 1.85 9.09 -3.26
C ARG A 69 3.16 9.73 -2.78
N ALA A 70 4.14 8.92 -2.38
CA ALA A 70 5.47 9.40 -1.99
C ALA A 70 6.17 10.15 -3.14
N ASP A 71 6.11 9.65 -4.38
CA ASP A 71 6.67 10.33 -5.55
C ASP A 71 5.99 11.67 -5.85
N ARG A 72 4.66 11.73 -5.69
CA ARG A 72 3.94 13.03 -5.78
C ARG A 72 4.43 13.98 -4.71
N VAL A 73 4.49 13.57 -3.45
CA VAL A 73 4.96 14.43 -2.35
C VAL A 73 6.41 14.88 -2.56
N ALA A 74 7.30 13.97 -2.97
CA ALA A 74 8.70 14.29 -3.23
C ALA A 74 8.88 15.26 -4.42
N SER A 75 8.05 15.16 -5.46
CA SER A 75 8.08 16.09 -6.59
C SER A 75 7.50 17.47 -6.25
N PHE A 76 6.50 17.55 -5.36
CA PHE A 76 6.01 18.82 -4.84
C PHE A 76 7.05 19.59 -4.00
N GLY A 77 7.97 18.90 -3.33
CA GLY A 77 9.11 19.55 -2.67
C GLY A 77 10.02 20.32 -3.64
N ASN A 78 9.99 19.97 -4.94
CA ASN A 78 10.84 20.59 -5.95
C ASN A 78 10.18 21.82 -6.63
N VAL A 79 8.84 21.91 -6.65
CA VAL A 79 8.14 23.09 -7.22
C VAL A 79 8.31 24.35 -6.36
N ALA A 80 8.59 24.22 -5.06
CA ALA A 80 8.92 25.35 -4.21
C ALA A 80 10.22 26.07 -4.63
N ASN A 81 11.09 25.40 -5.41
CA ASN A 81 12.35 25.92 -5.92
C ASN A 81 12.31 26.26 -7.42
N MET A 82 11.15 26.19 -8.07
CA MET A 82 11.03 26.65 -9.45
C MET A 82 11.01 28.18 -9.49
N PRO A 83 11.88 28.84 -10.29
CA PRO A 83 11.82 30.28 -10.45
C PRO A 83 10.45 30.65 -11.02
N ARG A 84 9.71 31.50 -10.30
CA ARG A 84 8.50 32.14 -10.84
C ARG A 84 8.94 33.02 -12.01
N ILE A 85 8.73 32.55 -13.24
CA ILE A 85 8.73 33.39 -14.42
C ILE A 85 7.41 34.17 -14.37
N VAL A 86 7.45 35.35 -13.74
CA VAL A 86 6.39 36.36 -13.88
C VAL A 86 6.63 37.10 -15.21
N PRO A 87 5.62 37.23 -16.08
CA PRO A 87 5.72 37.97 -17.34
C PRO A 87 5.88 39.48 -17.11
#